data_AF-A0A2E5DXE2-F1
#
_entry.id   AF-A0A2E5DXE2-F1
#
_cell.length_a   1.000
_cell.length_b   1.000
_cell.length_c   1.000
_cell.angle_alpha   90.00
_cell.angle_beta   90.00
_cell.angle_gamma   90.00
#
_symmetry.space_group_name_H-M   'P 1'
#
loop_
_entity.id
_entity.type
_entity.pdbx_description
1 polymer ?
#
loop_
_entity_poly.entity_id
_entity_poly.type
_entity_poly.pdbx_seq_one_letter_code
_entity_poly.pdbx_strand_id
1 'polypeptide(L)'
;MALRNPIVLINGQLQELPGFDRIRNSGNIKRQVAPPTDNVDGDLWFDLGNNLLKIWSGTGFTTVGGGGGGGGAAVSVSPTEPASPGNGSLWYDTSEGFLKVYLAATVEWVPCEAKFFVQDNAPGTGVEQADIWYSPLLNVFSMYIAGSTNAWIPMGSQLSVSDILAFG
;
A
#
# COMPACT_ATOMS: atom_id res chain seq x y z
N MET A 1 15.18 44.25 24.17
CA MET A 1 14.07 43.71 24.97
C MET A 1 14.50 42.34 25.46
N ALA A 2 14.48 42.07 26.77
CA ALA A 2 14.90 40.78 27.30
C ALA A 2 13.87 39.70 26.90
N LEU A 3 14.35 38.53 26.47
CA LEU A 3 13.48 37.37 26.22
C LEU A 3 12.83 36.97 27.56
N ARG A 4 11.50 36.84 27.58
CA ARG A 4 10.76 36.30 28.73
C ARG A 4 10.23 34.93 28.39
N ASN A 5 10.48 33.96 29.26
CA ASN A 5 9.94 32.61 29.11
C ASN A 5 8.48 32.55 29.62
N PRO A 6 7.69 31.56 29.16
CA PRO A 6 6.35 31.32 29.69
C PRO A 6 6.37 31.09 31.21
N ILE A 7 5.36 31.61 31.92
CA ILE A 7 5.20 31.41 33.37
C ILE A 7 4.33 30.17 33.61
N VAL A 8 4.75 29.32 34.52
CA VAL A 8 4.01 28.14 35.01
C VAL A 8 3.79 28.23 36.52
N LEU A 9 2.79 27.50 37.02
CA LEU A 9 2.54 27.34 38.45
C LEU A 9 3.21 26.07 38.95
N ILE A 10 4.18 26.20 39.85
CA ILE A 10 4.86 25.08 40.51
C ILE A 10 4.57 25.18 42.01
N ASN A 11 3.87 24.19 42.57
CA ASN A 11 3.42 24.19 43.97
C ASN A 11 2.67 25.47 44.37
N GLY A 12 1.89 26.04 43.45
CA GLY A 12 1.12 27.27 43.67
C GLY A 12 1.90 28.58 43.56
N GLN A 13 3.20 28.53 43.24
CA GLN A 13 4.02 29.71 43.00
C GLN A 13 4.27 29.92 41.51
N LEU A 14 4.27 31.18 41.07
CA LEU A 14 4.62 31.54 39.69
C LEU A 14 6.12 31.38 39.49
N GLN A 15 6.51 30.61 38.48
CA GLN A 15 7.90 30.40 38.09
C GLN A 15 8.03 30.48 36.57
N GLU A 16 9.13 31.07 36.08
CA GLU A 16 9.45 30.99 34.65
C GLU A 16 9.88 29.56 34.29
N LEU A 17 9.29 29.02 33.22
CA LEU A 17 9.69 27.73 32.70
C LEU A 17 11.11 27.83 32.13
N PRO A 18 12.05 26.94 32.52
CA PRO A 18 13.36 26.87 31.87
C PRO A 18 13.21 26.69 30.37
N GLY A 19 14.09 27.30 29.56
CA GLY A 19 13.98 27.26 28.09
C GLY A 19 14.08 25.85 27.48
N PHE A 20 14.55 24.87 28.25
CA PHE A 20 14.64 23.45 27.89
C PHE A 20 13.53 22.60 28.52
N ASP A 21 12.74 23.16 29.43
CA ASP A 21 11.64 22.46 30.09
C ASP A 21 10.35 22.63 29.28
N ARG A 22 9.54 21.58 29.21
CA ARG A 22 8.30 21.54 28.43
C ARG A 22 7.15 21.29 29.38
N ILE A 23 6.04 21.98 29.14
CA ILE A 23 4.79 21.66 29.84
C ILE A 23 4.37 20.26 29.41
N ARG A 24 4.48 19.30 30.34
CA ARG A 24 3.98 17.94 30.13
C ARG A 24 2.50 18.02 29.76
N ASN A 25 2.11 17.36 28.67
CA ASN A 25 0.73 17.31 28.17
C ASN A 25 0.20 18.59 27.46
N SER A 26 1.06 19.51 27.01
CA SER A 26 0.63 20.78 26.36
C SER A 26 0.39 20.70 24.84
N GLY A 27 0.43 19.52 24.22
CA GLY A 27 -0.08 19.29 22.85
C GLY A 27 0.61 20.00 21.67
N ASN A 28 1.66 20.81 21.87
CA ASN A 28 2.33 21.49 20.77
C ASN A 28 3.34 20.54 20.08
N ILE A 29 2.86 19.86 19.04
CA ILE A 29 3.69 19.01 18.18
C ILE A 29 4.54 19.93 17.29
N LYS A 30 5.87 19.82 17.37
CA LYS A 30 6.77 20.58 16.48
C LYS A 30 6.46 20.22 15.03
N ARG A 31 6.36 21.22 14.13
CA ARG A 31 6.06 21.01 12.69
C ARG A 31 7.15 21.65 11.85
N GLN A 32 8.05 20.84 11.31
CA GLN A 32 9.21 21.31 10.53
C GLN A 32 9.78 20.19 9.66
N VAL A 33 10.60 20.52 8.66
CA VAL A 33 11.16 19.54 7.71
C VAL A 33 12.32 18.74 8.32
N ALA A 34 13.15 19.36 9.16
CA ALA A 34 14.23 18.67 9.86
C ALA A 34 13.76 18.14 11.23
N PRO A 35 14.24 16.96 11.67
CA PRO A 35 13.89 16.43 12.98
C PRO A 35 14.32 17.40 14.09
N PRO A 36 13.48 17.64 15.11
CA PRO A 36 13.89 18.40 16.29
C PRO A 36 15.08 17.75 16.97
N THR A 37 15.95 18.55 17.59
CA THR A 37 16.98 18.09 18.53
C THR A 37 16.44 18.04 19.96
N ASP A 38 17.22 17.45 20.87
CA ASP A 38 16.93 17.36 22.31
C ASP A 38 15.60 16.67 22.59
N ASN A 39 15.43 15.49 21.99
CA ASN A 39 14.23 14.69 22.06
C ASN A 39 14.20 13.86 23.34
N VAL A 40 13.03 13.80 23.96
CA VAL A 40 12.73 12.89 25.08
C VAL A 40 11.84 11.76 24.55
N ASP A 41 12.00 10.55 25.09
CA ASP A 41 11.15 9.41 24.72
C ASP A 41 9.65 9.78 24.81
N GLY A 42 8.91 9.45 23.75
CA GLY A 42 7.52 9.83 23.57
C GLY A 42 7.27 11.20 22.91
N ASP A 43 8.31 11.98 22.62
CA ASP A 43 8.16 13.27 21.91
C ASP A 43 7.55 13.08 20.52
N LEU A 44 6.54 13.89 20.20
CA LEU A 44 5.90 13.92 18.89
C LEU A 44 6.48 15.03 17.99
N TRP A 45 6.66 14.72 16.71
CA TRP A 45 7.08 15.65 15.66
C TRP A 45 6.27 15.41 14.39
N PHE A 46 5.79 16.47 13.74
CA PHE A 46 5.21 16.40 12.41
C PHE A 46 6.27 16.75 11.37
N ASP A 47 6.69 15.73 10.62
CA ASP A 47 7.64 15.83 9.52
C ASP A 47 6.95 16.46 8.31
N LEU A 48 7.23 17.73 8.04
CA LEU A 48 6.67 18.45 6.89
C LEU A 48 7.27 18.01 5.55
N GLY A 49 8.46 17.38 5.54
CA GLY A 49 9.08 16.89 4.32
C GLY A 49 8.39 15.63 3.78
N ASN A 50 7.92 14.78 4.69
CA ASN A 50 7.25 13.52 4.36
C ASN A 50 5.74 13.52 4.67
N ASN A 51 5.21 14.59 5.29
CA ASN A 51 3.83 14.72 5.75
C ASN A 51 3.40 13.60 6.70
N LEU A 52 4.24 13.29 7.70
CA LEU A 52 4.06 12.19 8.65
C LEU A 52 4.13 12.66 10.10
N LEU A 53 3.30 12.08 10.97
CA LEU A 53 3.49 12.18 12.41
C LEU A 53 4.55 11.16 12.85
N LYS A 54 5.51 11.61 13.65
CA LYS A 54 6.62 10.81 14.18
C LYS A 54 6.62 10.85 15.72
N ILE A 55 7.07 9.78 16.36
CA ILE A 55 7.34 9.67 17.80
C ILE A 55 8.79 9.26 18.04
N TRP A 56 9.46 9.95 18.95
CA TRP A 56 10.81 9.61 19.39
C TRP A 56 10.77 8.39 20.33
N SER A 57 11.53 7.33 20.01
CA SER A 57 11.58 6.07 20.79
C SER A 57 12.75 6.00 21.78
N GLY A 58 13.40 7.13 22.07
CA GLY A 58 14.65 7.20 22.84
C GLY A 58 15.91 7.10 21.98
N THR A 59 15.86 6.48 20.80
CA THR A 59 17.01 6.30 19.90
C THR A 59 16.81 6.90 18.51
N GLY A 60 15.56 7.12 18.09
CA GLY A 60 15.23 7.60 16.77
C GLY A 60 13.76 7.97 16.64
N PHE A 61 13.41 8.72 15.59
CA PHE A 61 12.01 8.98 15.25
C PHE A 61 11.41 7.81 14.47
N THR A 62 10.27 7.32 14.94
CA THR A 62 9.45 6.30 14.30
C THR A 62 8.11 6.90 13.86
N THR A 63 7.47 6.40 12.81
CA THR A 63 6.19 6.95 12.35
C THR A 63 5.04 6.51 13.26
N VAL A 64 4.22 7.45 13.72
CA VAL A 64 2.99 7.17 14.46
C VAL A 64 1.87 6.99 13.45
N GLY A 65 1.41 5.75 13.31
CA GLY A 65 0.50 5.35 12.25
C GLY A 65 1.29 4.91 11.02
N GLY A 66 1.27 3.61 10.74
CA GLY A 66 1.80 3.08 9.48
C GLY A 66 0.99 3.65 8.32
N GLY A 67 1.67 4.37 7.42
CA GLY A 67 1.28 4.65 6.04
C GLY A 67 -0.20 4.94 5.75
N GLY A 68 -0.57 6.22 5.70
CA GLY A 68 -1.80 6.68 5.05
C GLY A 68 -3.01 6.77 5.97
N GLY A 69 -3.74 7.89 5.87
CA GLY A 69 -5.07 7.97 6.44
C GLY A 69 -6.01 6.94 5.81
N GLY A 70 -6.66 6.13 6.65
CA GLY A 70 -7.66 5.14 6.26
C GLY A 70 -7.18 3.73 6.55
N GLY A 71 -7.92 2.97 7.37
CA GLY A 71 -7.63 1.58 7.72
C GLY A 71 -7.78 0.58 6.55
N GLY A 72 -7.34 0.93 5.36
CA GLY A 72 -7.17 0.03 4.22
C GLY A 72 -5.69 -0.25 3.99
N ALA A 73 -5.35 -1.44 3.52
CA ALA A 73 -3.98 -1.76 3.11
C ALA A 73 -3.48 -0.70 2.11
N ALA A 74 -2.32 -0.07 2.39
CA ALA A 74 -1.70 0.83 1.44
C ALA A 74 -1.30 0.05 0.17
N VAL A 75 -1.78 0.49 -0.99
CA VAL A 75 -1.40 -0.08 -2.29
C VAL A 75 -0.13 0.62 -2.77
N SER A 76 0.95 -0.12 -2.95
CA SER A 76 2.16 0.40 -3.59
C SER A 76 1.93 0.57 -5.09
N VAL A 77 2.51 1.58 -5.74
CA VAL A 77 2.33 1.82 -7.18
C VAL A 77 3.71 2.03 -7.81
N SER A 78 4.16 1.09 -8.64
CA SER A 78 5.50 1.14 -9.27
C SER A 78 5.64 0.10 -10.40
N PRO A 79 6.59 0.26 -11.33
CA PRO A 79 6.89 -0.74 -12.36
C PRO A 79 7.75 -1.92 -11.84
N THR A 80 8.33 -1.77 -10.66
CA THR A 80 9.15 -2.78 -9.97
C THR A 80 8.45 -3.22 -8.69
N GLU A 81 8.55 -4.51 -8.35
CA GLU A 81 7.95 -5.06 -7.15
C GLU A 81 8.47 -4.39 -5.86
N PRO A 82 7.61 -4.14 -4.85
CA PRO A 82 8.05 -3.64 -3.55
C PRO A 82 8.97 -4.62 -2.83
N ALA A 83 10.05 -4.12 -2.23
CA ALA A 83 10.93 -4.93 -1.39
C ALA A 83 10.28 -5.21 -0.02
N SER A 84 10.49 -6.44 0.48
CA SER A 84 10.02 -6.90 1.79
C SER A 84 8.49 -6.78 2.04
N PRO A 85 7.64 -7.28 1.13
CA PRO A 85 6.20 -7.24 1.33
C PRO A 85 5.75 -8.14 2.50
N GLY A 86 4.73 -7.69 3.22
CA GLY A 86 4.01 -8.53 4.16
C GLY A 86 2.97 -9.38 3.43
N ASN A 87 2.54 -10.49 4.03
CA ASN A 87 1.45 -11.28 3.47
C ASN A 87 0.20 -10.41 3.26
N GLY A 88 -0.39 -10.46 2.08
CA GLY A 88 -1.56 -9.65 1.71
C GLY A 88 -1.23 -8.19 1.35
N SER A 89 0.05 -7.81 1.24
CA SER A 89 0.42 -6.52 0.66
C SER A 89 -0.14 -6.38 -0.76
N LEU A 90 -0.58 -5.17 -1.10
CA LEU A 90 -1.12 -4.84 -2.43
C LEU A 90 -0.13 -3.98 -3.20
N TRP A 91 0.02 -4.26 -4.48
CA TRP A 91 0.89 -3.52 -5.39
C TRP A 91 0.23 -3.41 -6.76
N TYR A 92 0.08 -2.19 -7.27
CA TYR A 92 -0.28 -1.96 -8.67
C TYR A 92 1.00 -1.91 -9.51
N ASP A 93 1.18 -2.95 -10.34
CA ASP A 93 2.28 -3.07 -11.28
C ASP A 93 1.99 -2.24 -12.52
N THR A 94 2.66 -1.08 -12.64
CA THR A 94 2.42 -0.18 -13.78
C THR A 94 3.02 -0.70 -15.10
N SER A 95 3.88 -1.71 -15.05
CA SER A 95 4.47 -2.32 -16.25
C SER A 95 3.49 -3.26 -16.93
N GLU A 96 2.77 -4.05 -16.13
CA GLU A 96 1.78 -5.02 -16.61
C GLU A 96 0.34 -4.52 -16.57
N GLY A 97 0.06 -3.50 -15.75
CA GLY A 97 -1.26 -2.89 -15.60
C GLY A 97 -2.18 -3.59 -14.61
N PHE A 98 -1.65 -4.49 -13.77
CA PHE A 98 -2.45 -5.31 -12.85
C PHE A 98 -2.29 -4.88 -11.39
N LEU A 99 -3.38 -4.98 -10.63
CA LEU A 99 -3.27 -5.04 -9.17
C LEU A 99 -2.80 -6.44 -8.78
N LYS A 100 -1.74 -6.54 -7.99
CA LYS A 100 -1.17 -7.79 -7.47
C LYS A 100 -1.26 -7.83 -5.95
N VAL A 101 -1.39 -9.03 -5.40
CA VAL A 101 -1.32 -9.33 -3.96
C VAL A 101 -0.11 -10.23 -3.68
N TYR A 102 0.63 -9.91 -2.62
CA TYR A 102 1.74 -10.75 -2.19
C TYR A 102 1.25 -11.91 -1.32
N LEU A 103 1.55 -13.14 -1.75
CA LEU A 103 1.26 -14.36 -0.99
C LEU A 103 2.55 -14.85 -0.32
N ALA A 104 2.66 -14.71 1.00
CA ALA A 104 3.87 -15.10 1.72
C ALA A 104 4.12 -16.62 1.74
N ALA A 105 3.08 -17.43 1.52
CA ALA A 105 3.19 -18.88 1.48
C ALA A 105 3.97 -19.37 0.25
N THR A 106 3.82 -18.69 -0.89
CA THR A 106 4.46 -19.03 -2.16
C THR A 106 5.54 -18.04 -2.57
N VAL A 107 5.71 -16.95 -1.81
CA VAL A 107 6.73 -15.91 -2.01
C VAL A 107 6.60 -15.30 -3.41
N GLU A 108 5.37 -14.96 -3.78
CA GLU A 108 5.06 -14.48 -5.13
C GLU A 108 4.02 -13.36 -5.10
N TRP A 109 4.06 -12.51 -6.13
CA TRP A 109 3.03 -11.52 -6.43
C TRP A 109 2.06 -12.10 -7.44
N VAL A 110 0.80 -12.29 -7.03
CA VAL A 110 -0.25 -12.85 -7.90
C VAL A 110 -1.19 -11.73 -8.35
N PRO A 111 -1.51 -11.63 -9.65
CA PRO A 111 -2.56 -10.71 -10.13
C PRO A 111 -3.90 -10.99 -9.46
N CYS A 112 -4.60 -9.92 -9.09
CA CYS A 112 -5.93 -9.97 -8.49
C CYS A 112 -7.05 -10.04 -9.55
N GLU A 113 -6.71 -10.25 -10.82
CA GLU A 113 -7.64 -10.25 -11.94
C GLU A 113 -7.25 -11.29 -12.99
N ALA A 114 -8.25 -11.89 -13.62
CA ALA A 114 -8.09 -12.78 -14.76
C ALA A 114 -8.09 -11.95 -16.06
N LYS A 115 -7.17 -12.26 -16.97
CA LYS A 115 -7.03 -11.56 -18.25
C LYS A 115 -7.98 -12.16 -19.28
N PHE A 116 -8.41 -11.33 -20.23
CA PHE A 116 -9.24 -11.75 -21.36
C PHE A 116 -8.54 -11.43 -22.68
N PHE A 117 -8.19 -12.47 -23.44
CA PHE A 117 -7.49 -12.36 -24.72
C PHE A 117 -8.43 -12.62 -25.90
N VAL A 118 -8.23 -11.88 -27.01
CA VAL A 118 -8.94 -12.12 -28.28
C VAL A 118 -7.95 -12.14 -29.42
N GLN A 119 -7.68 -13.32 -29.97
CA GLN A 119 -6.75 -13.52 -31.09
C GLN A 119 -6.85 -14.95 -31.64
N ASP A 120 -6.42 -15.17 -32.89
CA ASP A 120 -6.61 -16.47 -33.56
C ASP A 120 -5.80 -17.61 -32.93
N ASN A 121 -4.58 -17.32 -32.47
CA ASN A 121 -3.69 -18.29 -31.83
C ASN A 121 -3.63 -18.09 -30.32
N ALA A 122 -3.44 -19.20 -29.60
CA ALA A 122 -3.36 -19.20 -28.14
C ALA A 122 -2.23 -18.27 -27.65
N PRO A 123 -2.48 -17.38 -26.66
CA PRO A 123 -1.42 -16.60 -26.04
C PRO A 123 -0.34 -17.51 -25.44
N GLY A 124 0.93 -17.20 -25.72
CA GLY A 124 2.09 -17.97 -25.25
C GLY A 124 2.83 -17.36 -24.07
N THR A 125 2.57 -16.10 -23.72
CA THR A 125 3.24 -15.35 -22.65
C THR A 125 2.25 -14.50 -21.89
N GLY A 126 2.59 -14.14 -20.64
CA GLY A 126 1.75 -13.31 -19.78
C GLY A 126 0.42 -13.97 -19.41
N VAL A 127 0.39 -15.31 -19.40
CA VAL A 127 -0.78 -16.12 -19.09
C VAL A 127 -0.71 -16.60 -17.66
N GLU A 128 -1.79 -16.39 -16.92
CA GLU A 128 -1.93 -16.76 -15.53
C GLU A 128 -3.12 -17.70 -15.34
N GLN A 129 -3.17 -18.38 -14.19
CA GLN A 129 -4.27 -19.27 -13.85
C GLN A 129 -5.63 -18.59 -14.04
N ALA A 130 -6.54 -19.28 -14.73
CA ALA A 130 -7.90 -18.85 -15.00
C ALA A 130 -8.06 -17.67 -15.98
N ASP A 131 -6.99 -17.24 -16.65
CA ASP A 131 -7.12 -16.36 -17.82
C ASP A 131 -8.04 -16.99 -18.88
N ILE A 132 -8.78 -16.14 -19.59
CA ILE A 132 -9.72 -16.56 -20.63
C ILE A 132 -9.22 -16.07 -21.98
N TRP A 133 -9.30 -16.91 -23.00
CA TRP A 133 -8.94 -16.59 -24.38
C TRP A 133 -10.06 -17.00 -25.33
N TYR A 134 -10.46 -16.09 -26.21
CA TYR A 134 -11.33 -16.39 -27.35
C TYR A 134 -10.53 -16.44 -28.65
N SER A 135 -10.67 -17.54 -29.39
CA SER A 135 -10.14 -17.73 -30.74
C SER A 135 -11.21 -17.43 -31.78
N PRO A 136 -11.12 -16.34 -32.57
CA PRO A 136 -12.04 -16.10 -33.69
C PRO A 136 -11.91 -17.17 -34.78
N LEU A 137 -10.69 -17.66 -35.05
CA LEU A 137 -10.44 -18.74 -36.01
C LEU A 137 -11.15 -20.05 -35.64
N LEU A 138 -11.11 -20.45 -34.38
CA LEU A 138 -11.71 -21.70 -33.91
C LEU A 138 -13.14 -21.51 -33.40
N ASN A 139 -13.57 -20.26 -33.17
CA ASN A 139 -14.81 -19.88 -32.52
C ASN A 139 -15.00 -20.56 -31.15
N VAL A 140 -13.95 -20.55 -30.33
CA VAL A 140 -13.91 -21.25 -29.03
C VAL A 140 -13.33 -20.34 -27.96
N PHE A 141 -14.00 -20.34 -26.79
CA PHE A 141 -13.44 -19.84 -25.54
C PHE A 141 -12.62 -20.94 -24.86
N SER A 142 -11.46 -20.58 -24.34
CA SER A 142 -10.59 -21.46 -23.57
C SER A 142 -10.18 -20.78 -22.27
N MET A 143 -9.98 -21.56 -21.21
CA MET A 143 -9.41 -21.09 -19.95
C MET A 143 -8.00 -21.66 -19.77
N TYR A 144 -7.07 -20.83 -19.30
CA TYR A 144 -5.73 -21.28 -18.99
C TYR A 144 -5.70 -22.01 -17.65
N ILE A 145 -5.24 -23.26 -17.67
CA ILE A 145 -5.06 -24.08 -16.47
C ILE A 145 -3.57 -24.18 -16.19
N ALA A 146 -3.10 -23.40 -15.20
CA ALA A 146 -1.71 -23.42 -14.75
C ALA A 146 -1.42 -24.68 -13.91
N GLY A 147 -0.14 -24.90 -13.58
CA GLY A 147 0.29 -26.07 -12.81
C GLY A 147 0.43 -27.32 -13.69
N SER A 148 -0.35 -28.37 -13.41
CA SER A 148 -0.14 -29.71 -14.01
C SER A 148 -0.42 -29.78 -15.52
N THR A 149 -1.34 -28.95 -16.03
CA THR A 149 -1.74 -28.96 -17.44
C THR A 149 -0.95 -27.95 -18.27
N ASN A 150 -0.68 -26.77 -17.68
CA ASN A 150 0.04 -25.65 -18.30
C ASN A 150 -0.44 -25.33 -19.74
N ALA A 151 -1.75 -25.37 -19.96
CA ALA A 151 -2.35 -25.29 -21.29
C ALA A 151 -3.70 -24.58 -21.30
N TRP A 152 -4.07 -24.09 -22.48
CA TRP A 152 -5.41 -23.60 -22.79
C TRP A 152 -6.37 -24.77 -22.97
N ILE A 153 -7.40 -24.83 -22.12
CA ILE A 153 -8.43 -25.86 -22.18
C ILE A 153 -9.71 -25.23 -22.73
N PRO A 154 -10.25 -25.74 -23.86
CA PRO A 154 -11.55 -25.32 -24.39
C PRO A 154 -12.65 -25.42 -23.32
N MET A 155 -13.37 -24.32 -23.14
CA MET A 155 -14.54 -24.28 -22.28
C MET A 155 -15.70 -24.97 -23.02
N GLY A 156 -16.40 -25.89 -22.33
CA GLY A 156 -17.57 -26.56 -22.90
C GLY A 156 -18.69 -25.57 -23.27
N SER A 157 -19.58 -25.98 -24.18
CA SER A 157 -20.71 -25.15 -24.63
C SER A 157 -21.76 -24.97 -23.52
N GLN A 158 -21.51 -24.08 -22.57
CA GLN A 158 -22.51 -23.70 -21.56
C GLN A 158 -22.78 -22.20 -21.49
N LEU A 159 -22.11 -21.39 -22.32
CA LEU A 159 -22.57 -20.04 -22.60
C LEU A 159 -23.38 -20.09 -23.89
N SER A 160 -24.71 -20.12 -23.76
CA SER A 160 -25.57 -19.88 -24.91
C SER A 160 -25.32 -18.46 -25.41
N VAL A 161 -25.24 -18.27 -26.73
CA VAL A 161 -25.17 -16.93 -27.35
C VAL A 161 -26.39 -16.08 -26.93
N SER A 162 -27.47 -16.70 -26.48
CA SER A 162 -28.64 -16.02 -25.91
C SER A 162 -28.37 -15.33 -24.56
N ASP A 163 -27.41 -15.82 -23.76
CA ASP A 163 -27.12 -15.26 -22.43
C ASP A 163 -26.13 -14.08 -22.49
N ILE A 164 -25.30 -14.02 -23.54
CA ILE A 164 -24.28 -12.98 -23.73
C ILE A 164 -24.79 -11.75 -24.51
N LEU A 165 -25.93 -11.86 -25.19
CA LEU A 165 -26.56 -10.78 -25.96
C LEU A 165 -27.71 -10.08 -25.21
N ALA A 166 -27.91 -10.37 -23.93
CA ALA A 166 -28.95 -9.74 -23.11
C ALA A 166 -28.63 -8.29 -22.66
N PHE A 167 -27.51 -7.73 -23.12
CA PHE A 167 -27.22 -6.29 -23.02
C PHE A 167 -27.17 -5.69 -24.42
N GLY A 168 -28.36 -5.55 -25.02
CA GLY A 168 -28.64 -4.52 -26.02
C GLY A 168 -29.27 -3.30 -25.35
#